data_AF-A0A538CDN4-F1
#
_entry.id   AF-A0A538CDN4-F1
#
_cell.length_a   1.000
_cell.length_b   1.000
_cell.length_c   1.000
_cell.angle_alpha   90.00
_cell.angle_beta   90.00
_cell.angle_gamma   90.00
#
_symmetry.space_group_name_H-M   'P 1'
#
loop_
_entity.id
_entity.type
_entity.pdbx_description
1 polymer ?
#
loop_
_entity_poly.entity_id
_entity_poly.type
_entity_poly.pdbx_seq_one_letter_code
_entity_poly.pdbx_strand_id
1 'polypeptide(L)'
;MGLVKIYWSATGEVHALKGIDATFSSAAITAVVGPSGSGKSSLLRILACIDRPTAGQVRVGDVEVSALGAGRRRSMRRRLVGYMFQRPSDNLIPYL
;
A
#
# COMPACT_ATOMS: atom_id res chain seq x y z
N MET A 1 -6.13 -14.42 -7.30
CA MET A 1 -7.21 -13.41 -7.27
C MET A 1 -6.53 -12.05 -7.18
N GLY A 2 -6.75 -11.17 -8.15
CA GLY A 2 -6.06 -9.87 -8.21
C GLY A 2 -6.34 -8.98 -7.01
N LEU A 3 -5.48 -7.99 -6.79
CA LEU A 3 -5.52 -7.10 -5.64
C LEU A 3 -6.64 -6.06 -5.76
N VAL A 4 -7.50 -6.00 -4.76
CA VAL A 4 -8.65 -5.07 -4.70
C VAL A 4 -8.53 -4.16 -3.49
N LYS A 5 -8.84 -2.87 -3.70
CA LYS A 5 -8.98 -1.89 -2.62
C LYS A 5 -10.18 -1.01 -2.86
N ILE A 6 -11.12 -1.09 -1.92
CA ILE A 6 -12.29 -0.23 -1.85
C ILE A 6 -12.15 0.63 -0.58
N TYR A 7 -12.44 1.92 -0.73
CA TYR A 7 -12.66 2.83 0.39
C TYR A 7 -14.14 3.18 0.45
N TRP A 8 -14.73 3.08 1.63
CA TRP A 8 -16.13 3.44 1.87
C TRP A 8 -16.19 4.78 2.59
N SER A 9 -17.09 5.66 2.12
CA SER A 9 -17.42 6.93 2.76
C SER A 9 -18.94 7.10 2.79
N ALA A 10 -19.41 8.14 3.50
CA ALA A 10 -20.82 8.51 3.51
C ALA A 10 -21.37 8.87 2.11
N THR A 11 -20.49 9.25 1.18
CA THR A 11 -20.85 9.68 -0.18
C THR A 11 -20.72 8.57 -1.23
N GLY A 12 -20.38 7.35 -0.82
CA GLY A 12 -20.28 6.19 -1.71
C GLY A 12 -19.01 5.37 -1.50
N GLU A 13 -18.74 4.48 -2.45
CA GLU A 13 -17.53 3.66 -2.47
C GLU A 13 -16.58 4.02 -3.61
N VAL A 14 -15.28 4.06 -3.29
CA VAL A 14 -14.22 4.35 -4.25
C VAL A 14 -13.38 3.09 -4.45
N HIS A 15 -13.46 2.54 -5.66
CA HIS A 15 -12.69 1.39 -6.10
C HIS A 15 -11.29 1.83 -6.53
N ALA A 16 -10.40 1.98 -5.55
CA ALA A 16 -9.04 2.46 -5.77
C ALA A 16 -8.15 1.45 -6.50
N LEU A 17 -8.34 0.14 -6.28
CA LEU A 17 -7.69 -0.93 -7.05
C LEU A 17 -8.75 -1.94 -7.47
N LYS A 18 -8.79 -2.26 -8.76
CA LYS A 18 -9.87 -3.04 -9.40
C LYS A 18 -9.41 -4.44 -9.84
N GLY A 19 -8.71 -5.16 -8.96
CA GLY A 19 -8.22 -6.51 -9.24
C GLY A 19 -6.95 -6.49 -10.09
N ILE A 20 -5.89 -5.84 -9.57
CA ILE A 20 -4.61 -5.75 -10.28
C ILE A 20 -3.70 -6.93 -9.95
N ASP A 21 -2.97 -7.41 -10.95
CA ASP A 21 -1.89 -8.38 -10.79
C ASP A 21 -0.58 -7.72 -11.24
N ALA A 22 0.41 -7.70 -10.34
CA ALA A 22 1.70 -7.08 -10.62
C ALA A 22 2.80 -7.75 -9.81
N THR A 23 3.98 -7.86 -10.43
CA THR A 23 5.20 -8.37 -9.79
C THR A 23 6.29 -7.31 -9.90
N PHE A 24 6.96 -7.04 -8.79
CA PHE A 24 8.05 -6.09 -8.70
C PHE A 24 9.34 -6.85 -8.35
N SER A 25 10.35 -6.75 -9.20
CA SER A 25 11.62 -7.44 -8.98
C SER A 25 12.39 -6.87 -7.79
N SER A 26 13.04 -7.74 -7.02
CA SER A 26 14.02 -7.32 -6.03
C SER A 26 15.23 -6.67 -6.68
N ALA A 27 15.95 -5.81 -5.94
CA ALA A 27 17.14 -5.10 -6.41
C ALA A 27 16.88 -4.26 -7.68
N ALA A 28 15.65 -3.78 -7.85
CA ALA A 28 15.25 -2.90 -8.94
C ALA A 28 14.60 -1.61 -8.41
N ILE A 29 14.75 -0.54 -9.19
CA ILE A 29 13.96 0.68 -9.01
C ILE A 29 12.77 0.57 -9.95
N THR A 30 11.55 0.60 -9.41
CA THR A 30 10.31 0.56 -10.20
C THR A 30 9.54 1.85 -10.06
N ALA A 31 9.17 2.45 -11.18
CA ALA A 31 8.28 3.60 -11.23
C ALA A 31 6.84 3.15 -11.52
N VAL A 32 5.90 3.54 -10.66
CA VAL A 32 4.47 3.37 -10.89
C VAL A 32 3.88 4.72 -11.30
N VAL A 33 3.50 4.84 -12.57
CA VAL A 33 3.04 6.11 -13.18
C VAL A 33 1.57 6.01 -13.61
N GLY A 34 0.90 7.16 -13.69
CA GLY A 34 -0.49 7.26 -14.13
C GLY A 34 -1.20 8.51 -13.61
N PRO A 35 -2.39 8.84 -14.13
CA PRO A 35 -3.14 10.05 -13.78
C PRO A 35 -3.48 10.17 -12.28
N SER A 36 -3.77 11.37 -11.80
CA SER A 36 -4.28 11.55 -10.44
C SER A 36 -5.53 10.69 -10.21
N GLY A 37 -5.67 10.08 -9.04
CA GLY A 37 -6.79 9.17 -8.73
C GLY A 37 -6.68 7.75 -9.27
N SER A 38 -5.65 7.39 -10.06
CA SER A 38 -5.51 6.04 -10.64
C SER A 38 -5.19 4.91 -9.66
N GLY A 39 -5.11 5.17 -8.35
CA GLY A 39 -4.85 4.15 -7.32
C GLY A 39 -3.39 3.93 -6.93
N LYS A 40 -2.42 4.67 -7.51
CA LYS A 40 -0.98 4.52 -7.20
C LYS A 40 -0.66 4.59 -5.72
N SER A 41 -1.12 5.64 -5.03
CA SER A 41 -0.86 5.83 -3.61
C SER A 41 -1.51 4.71 -2.79
N SER A 42 -2.66 4.19 -3.20
CA SER A 42 -3.32 3.03 -2.56
C SER A 42 -2.50 1.75 -2.71
N LEU A 43 -1.97 1.48 -3.91
CA LEU A 43 -1.05 0.36 -4.15
C LEU A 43 0.19 0.47 -3.25
N LEU A 44 0.86 1.62 -3.27
CA LEU A 44 2.09 1.83 -2.47
C LEU A 44 1.82 1.72 -0.97
N ARG A 45 0.67 2.20 -0.47
CA ARG A 45 0.29 2.07 0.95
C ARG A 45 0.03 0.63 1.37
N ILE A 46 -0.53 -0.20 0.48
CA ILE A 46 -0.73 -1.63 0.75
C ILE A 46 0.61 -2.37 0.75
N LEU A 47 1.48 -2.12 -0.24
CA LEU A 47 2.85 -2.67 -0.26
C LEU A 47 3.63 -2.26 1.00
N ALA A 48 3.43 -1.03 1.48
CA ALA A 48 4.00 -0.53 2.72
C ALA A 48 3.38 -1.08 4.01
N CYS A 49 2.44 -2.03 3.91
CA CYS A 49 1.72 -2.58 5.06
C CYS A 49 1.01 -1.52 5.92
N ILE A 50 0.72 -0.33 5.37
CA ILE A 50 -0.02 0.74 6.04
C ILE A 50 -1.51 0.41 5.98
N ASP A 51 -2.00 0.17 4.78
CA ASP A 51 -3.38 -0.24 4.54
C ASP A 51 -3.49 -1.75 4.32
N ARG A 52 -4.72 -2.26 4.41
CA ARG A 52 -5.05 -3.63 4.01
C ARG A 52 -5.81 -3.62 2.69
N PRO A 53 -5.60 -4.63 1.84
CA PRO A 53 -6.49 -4.86 0.72
C PRO A 53 -7.89 -5.18 1.21
N THR A 54 -8.87 -4.89 0.37
CA THR A 54 -10.26 -5.34 0.57
C THR A 54 -10.41 -6.80 0.20
N ALA A 55 -9.76 -7.21 -0.90
CA ALA A 55 -9.67 -8.60 -1.35
C ALA A 55 -8.38 -8.83 -2.14
N GLY A 56 -8.07 -10.09 -2.41
CA GLY A 56 -6.82 -10.49 -3.05
C GLY A 56 -5.65 -10.58 -2.06
N GLN A 57 -4.47 -10.85 -2.61
CA GLN A 57 -3.28 -11.15 -1.83
C GLN A 57 -2.11 -10.24 -2.22
N VAL A 58 -1.22 -10.01 -1.26
CA VAL A 58 0.04 -9.30 -1.50
C VAL A 58 1.14 -10.04 -0.75
N ARG A 59 2.28 -10.22 -1.41
CA ARG A 59 3.50 -10.74 -0.80
C ARG A 59 4.61 -9.71 -0.91
N VAL A 60 5.40 -9.56 0.16
CA VAL A 60 6.60 -8.73 0.20
C VAL A 60 7.75 -9.64 0.60
N GLY A 61 8.63 -9.95 -0.34
CA GLY A 61 9.54 -11.10 -0.22
C GLY A 61 8.74 -12.38 0.01
N ASP A 62 9.14 -13.16 1.01
CA ASP A 62 8.48 -14.43 1.34
C ASP A 62 7.25 -14.28 2.25
N VAL A 63 6.89 -13.05 2.64
CA VAL A 63 5.82 -12.81 3.60
C VAL A 63 4.53 -12.43 2.89
N GLU A 64 3.46 -13.21 3.08
CA GLU A 64 2.10 -12.79 2.71
C GLU A 64 1.61 -11.71 3.69
N VAL A 65 1.45 -10.48 3.18
CA VAL A 65 1.11 -9.31 4.02
C VAL A 65 -0.40 -9.09 4.14
N SER A 66 -1.20 -9.63 3.23
CA SER A 66 -2.67 -9.53 3.21
C SER A 66 -3.32 -10.08 4.48
N ALA A 67 -2.79 -11.18 5.03
CA ALA A 67 -3.33 -11.87 6.20
C ALA A 67 -2.74 -11.38 7.54
N LEU A 68 -1.78 -10.45 7.54
CA LEU A 68 -1.05 -10.09 8.75
C LEU A 68 -1.89 -9.31 9.75
N GLY A 69 -1.83 -9.74 11.02
CA GLY A 69 -2.28 -8.96 12.18
C GLY A 69 -1.55 -7.63 12.36
N ALA A 70 -2.12 -6.72 13.14
CA ALA A 70 -1.58 -5.36 13.33
C ALA A 70 -0.12 -5.34 13.84
N GLY A 71 0.21 -6.21 14.80
CA GLY A 71 1.56 -6.30 15.36
C GLY A 71 2.61 -6.71 14.32
N ARG A 72 2.29 -7.69 13.47
CA ARG A 72 3.22 -8.15 12.42
C ARG A 72 3.37 -7.11 11.30
N ARG A 73 2.30 -6.42 10.89
CA ARG A 73 2.40 -5.27 9.98
C ARG A 73 3.29 -4.16 10.53
N ARG A 74 3.17 -3.85 11.83
CA ARG A 74 4.07 -2.88 12.50
C ARG A 74 5.52 -3.37 12.48
N SER A 75 5.77 -4.66 12.65
CA SER A 75 7.11 -5.24 12.53
C SER A 75 7.67 -5.12 11.11
N MET A 76 6.85 -5.37 10.08
CA MET A 76 7.24 -5.19 8.67
C MET A 76 7.69 -3.75 8.41
N ARG A 77 6.87 -2.76 8.80
CA ARG A 77 7.21 -1.33 8.64
C ARG A 77 8.45 -0.88 9.42
N ARG A 78 8.82 -1.58 10.49
CA ARG A 78 10.04 -1.26 11.26
C ARG A 78 11.30 -1.88 10.68
N ARG A 79 11.20 -2.99 9.95
CA ARG A 79 12.36 -3.82 9.59
C ARG A 79 12.61 -3.95 8.09
N LEU A 80 11.56 -3.88 7.28
CA LEU A 80 11.62 -4.28 5.86
C LEU A 80 11.07 -3.23 4.91
N VAL A 81 10.20 -2.32 5.38
CA VAL A 81 9.56 -1.34 4.50
C VAL A 81 9.69 0.07 5.04
N GLY A 82 10.41 0.92 4.30
CA GLY A 82 10.35 2.37 4.44
C GLY A 82 9.23 2.94 3.57
N TYR A 83 8.54 3.97 4.06
CA TYR A 83 7.49 4.65 3.31
C TYR A 83 7.62 6.16 3.52
N MET A 84 7.63 6.92 2.43
CA MET A 84 7.55 8.37 2.44
C MET A 84 6.18 8.81 1.94
N PHE A 85 5.53 9.67 2.70
CA PHE A 85 4.23 10.21 2.35
C PHE A 85 4.35 11.23 1.22
N GLN A 86 3.33 11.27 0.35
CA GLN A 86 3.28 12.16 -0.81
C GLN A 86 3.39 13.64 -0.42
N ARG A 87 2.80 14.05 0.72
CA ARG A 87 2.94 15.40 1.23
C ARG A 87 4.17 15.47 2.13
N PRO A 88 5.17 16.33 1.82
CA PRO A 88 6.40 16.39 2.59
C PRO A 88 6.18 16.63 4.10
N SER A 89 5.23 17.49 4.45
CA SER A 89 4.88 17.82 5.84
C SER A 89 4.40 16.60 6.65
N ASP A 90 3.80 15.60 6.01
CA ASP A 90 3.32 14.39 6.68
C ASP A 90 4.49 13.48 7.15
N ASN A 91 5.73 13.77 6.74
CA ASN A 91 6.93 13.04 7.15
C ASN A 91 7.66 13.70 8.32
N LEU A 92 7.22 14.87 8.79
CA LEU A 92 7.87 15.65 9.83
C LEU A 92 7.04 15.65 11.12
N ILE A 93 7.70 15.96 12.25
CA ILE A 93 7.02 16.21 13.52
C ILE A 93 6.62 17.70 13.51
N PRO A 94 5.32 18.05 13.52
CA PRO A 94 4.84 19.39 13.19
C PRO A 94 5.09 20.46 14.28
N TYR A 95 5.78 20.11 15.36
CA TYR A 95 5.99 20.97 16.54
C TYR A 95 7.42 20.88 17.09
N LEU A 96 8.40 20.64 16.21
CA LEU A 96 9.82 20.87 16.50
C LEU A 96 10.32 22.10 15.73
#